data_AF-A0A976HRA5-F1
#
_entry.id   AF-A0A976HRA5-F1
#
_cell.length_a   1.000
_cell.length_b   1.000
_cell.length_c   1.000
_cell.angle_alpha   90.00
_cell.angle_beta   90.00
_cell.angle_gamma   90.00
#
_symmetry.space_group_name_H-M   'P 1'
#
loop_
_entity.id
_entity.type
_entity.pdbx_description
1 polymer ?
#
loop_
_entity_poly.entity_id
_entity_poly.type
_entity_poly.pdbx_seq_one_letter_code
_entity_poly.pdbx_strand_id
1 'polypeptide(L)'
;MSDNFVVTSQKARLKSEAQYDLLKNDFMNSADMKMILACLNLKKNNPLLEEIYLVTEETEASNDNKVFKKIPVICSQLDISTINIQQFIDKLEGVNVEIK
;
A
#
# COMPACT_ATOMS: atom_id res chain seq x y z
N MET A 1 13.23 -5.66 5.88
CA MET A 1 11.81 -5.24 5.92
C MET A 1 11.48 -5.09 7.39
N SER A 2 11.01 -3.90 7.82
CA SER A 2 10.74 -3.72 9.25
C SER A 2 9.59 -4.65 9.65
N ASP A 3 9.62 -5.20 10.87
CA ASP A 3 8.52 -6.01 11.41
C ASP A 3 7.17 -5.27 11.42
N ASN A 4 7.18 -3.96 11.19
CA ASN A 4 5.99 -3.12 11.17
C ASN A 4 5.06 -3.39 9.96
N PHE A 5 5.53 -4.03 8.89
CA PHE A 5 4.71 -4.42 7.72
C PHE A 5 4.05 -5.79 7.87
N VAL A 6 4.35 -6.50 8.96
CA VAL A 6 3.90 -7.87 9.19
C VAL A 6 2.78 -7.87 10.23
N VAL A 7 1.79 -8.74 10.03
CA VAL A 7 0.81 -9.09 11.04
C VAL A 7 1.39 -10.21 11.90
N THR A 8 1.89 -9.86 13.08
CA THR A 8 2.64 -10.77 13.96
C THR A 8 1.88 -12.05 14.30
N SER A 9 0.57 -11.95 14.53
CA SER A 9 -0.28 -13.12 14.82
C SER A 9 -0.37 -14.08 13.63
N GLN A 10 -0.34 -13.57 12.39
CA GLN A 10 -0.36 -14.41 11.18
C GLN A 10 1.02 -15.00 10.90
N LYS A 11 2.11 -14.26 11.14
CA LYS A 11 3.48 -14.81 11.07
C LYS A 11 3.68 -15.95 12.07
N ALA A 12 3.16 -15.82 13.29
CA ALA A 12 3.27 -16.86 14.33
C ALA A 12 2.54 -18.17 13.97
N ARG A 13 1.63 -18.16 12.99
CA ARG A 13 0.93 -19.36 12.49
C ARG A 13 1.69 -20.12 11.41
N LEU A 14 2.79 -19.55 10.89
CA LEU A 14 3.63 -20.21 9.90
C LEU A 14 4.41 -21.35 10.55
N LYS A 15 4.58 -22.46 9.82
CA LYS A 15 5.23 -23.67 10.35
C LYS A 15 6.74 -23.65 10.20
N SER A 16 7.28 -22.74 9.39
CA SER A 16 8.71 -22.62 9.12
C SER A 16 9.09 -21.23 8.61
N GLU A 17 10.36 -20.86 8.80
CA GLU A 17 10.94 -19.64 8.22
C GLU A 17 10.95 -19.70 6.68
N ALA A 18 11.15 -20.88 6.09
CA ALA A 18 11.09 -21.04 4.63
C ALA A 18 9.72 -20.63 4.06
N GLN A 19 8.63 -20.90 4.78
CA GLN A 19 7.29 -20.44 4.38
C GLN A 19 7.16 -18.91 4.44
N TYR A 20 7.75 -18.29 5.47
CA TYR A 20 7.78 -16.84 5.60
C TYR A 20 8.57 -16.19 4.46
N ASP A 21 9.74 -16.74 4.11
CA ASP A 21 10.58 -16.20 3.04
C ASP A 21 9.90 -16.27 1.67
N LEU A 22 9.16 -17.35 1.38
CA LEU A 22 8.34 -17.45 0.16
C LEU A 22 7.27 -16.36 0.12
N LEU A 23 6.47 -16.22 1.18
CA LEU A 23 5.43 -15.19 1.26
C LEU A 23 6.00 -13.78 1.17
N LYS A 24 7.18 -13.56 1.75
CA LYS A 24 7.90 -12.30 1.68
C LYS A 24 8.33 -12.00 0.26
N ASN A 25 8.87 -12.99 -0.45
CA ASN A 25 9.25 -12.82 -1.84
C ASN A 25 8.03 -12.52 -2.72
N ASP A 26 6.91 -13.22 -2.51
CA ASP A 26 5.66 -12.97 -3.22
C ASP A 26 5.14 -11.55 -2.96
N PHE A 27 5.13 -11.13 -1.69
CA PHE A 27 4.73 -9.79 -1.31
C PHE A 27 5.64 -8.71 -1.93
N MET A 28 6.97 -8.91 -1.89
CA MET A 28 7.92 -7.97 -2.50
C MET A 28 7.76 -7.83 -4.02
N ASN A 29 7.28 -8.87 -4.69
CA ASN A 29 7.06 -8.87 -6.13
C ASN A 29 5.62 -8.50 -6.55
N SER A 30 4.73 -8.24 -5.59
CA SER A 30 3.33 -7.87 -5.81
C SER A 30 3.19 -6.51 -6.50
N ALA A 31 2.02 -6.27 -7.09
CA ALA A 31 1.67 -4.98 -7.66
C ALA A 31 1.65 -3.89 -6.57
N ASP A 32 1.09 -4.19 -5.40
CA ASP A 32 1.00 -3.27 -4.26
C ASP A 32 2.37 -2.75 -3.84
N MET A 33 3.34 -3.65 -3.67
CA MET A 33 4.69 -3.25 -3.27
C MET A 33 5.40 -2.44 -4.36
N LYS A 34 5.16 -2.77 -5.64
CA LYS A 34 5.70 -1.99 -6.77
C LYS A 34 5.12 -0.57 -6.79
N MET A 35 3.83 -0.41 -6.50
CA MET A 35 3.20 0.92 -6.40
C MET A 35 3.75 1.72 -5.20
N ILE A 36 3.88 1.10 -4.03
CA ILE A 36 4.51 1.72 -2.85
C ILE A 36 5.94 2.19 -3.19
N LEU A 37 6.74 1.32 -3.83
CA LEU A 37 8.11 1.64 -4.21
C LEU A 37 8.16 2.78 -5.23
N ALA A 38 7.22 2.82 -6.18
CA ALA A 38 7.10 3.92 -7.13
C ALA A 38 6.83 5.26 -6.41
N CYS A 39 5.90 5.29 -5.46
CA CYS A 39 5.62 6.48 -4.64
C CYS A 39 6.87 6.93 -3.86
N LEU A 40 7.60 6.01 -3.23
CA LEU A 40 8.83 6.33 -2.50
C LEU A 40 9.91 6.89 -3.43
N ASN A 41 10.07 6.33 -4.63
CA ASN A 41 11.01 6.83 -5.63
C ASN A 41 10.62 8.22 -6.12
N LEU A 42 9.32 8.48 -6.33
CA LEU A 42 8.82 9.80 -6.71
C LEU A 42 9.08 10.84 -5.60
N LYS A 43 8.80 10.52 -4.33
CA LYS A 43 9.12 11.39 -3.18
C LYS A 43 10.61 11.70 -3.12
N LYS A 44 11.46 10.67 -3.24
CA LYS A 44 12.92 10.80 -3.17
C LYS A 44 13.48 11.67 -4.29
N ASN A 45 13.00 11.48 -5.51
CA ASN A 45 13.54 12.17 -6.68
C ASN A 45 12.95 13.57 -6.89
N ASN A 46 11.82 13.89 -6.24
CA ASN A 46 11.13 15.17 -6.36
C ASN A 46 10.82 15.75 -4.98
N PRO A 47 11.82 16.23 -4.22
CA PRO A 47 11.63 16.72 -2.86
C PRO A 47 10.73 17.98 -2.76
N LEU A 48 10.50 18.67 -3.88
CA LEU A 48 9.60 19.82 -3.98
C LEU A 48 8.17 19.44 -4.40
N LEU A 49 7.91 18.17 -4.70
CA LEU A 49 6.57 17.71 -5.05
C LEU A 49 5.72 17.68 -3.78
N GLU A 50 4.77 18.59 -3.67
CA GLU A 50 3.99 18.81 -2.44
C GLU A 50 3.09 17.62 -2.10
N GLU A 51 2.53 16.93 -3.10
CA GLU A 51 1.56 15.85 -2.87
C GLU A 51 1.78 14.63 -3.78
N ILE A 52 1.87 13.45 -3.16
CA ILE A 52 1.80 12.14 -3.84
C ILE A 52 0.67 11.34 -3.19
N TYR A 53 -0.25 10.87 -4.01
CA TYR A 53 -1.32 9.97 -3.60
C TYR A 53 -1.17 8.60 -4.26
N LEU A 54 -1.38 7.55 -3.49
CA LEU A 54 -1.61 6.21 -4.03
C LEU A 54 -3.13 5.98 -4.09
N VAL A 55 -3.66 5.83 -5.30
CA VAL A 55 -5.09 5.58 -5.49
C VAL A 55 -5.40 4.10 -5.30
N THR A 56 -6.27 3.75 -4.37
CA THR A 56 -6.68 2.38 -4.06
C THR A 56 -8.08 2.34 -3.43
N GLU A 57 -8.86 1.31 -3.75
CA GLU A 57 -10.15 1.02 -3.11
C GLU A 57 -10.01 0.11 -1.88
N GLU A 58 -8.79 -0.33 -1.56
CA GLU A 58 -8.57 -1.09 -0.33
C GLU A 58 -8.72 -0.20 0.91
N THR A 59 -9.24 -0.80 1.98
CA THR A 59 -9.30 -0.17 3.30
C THR A 59 -8.33 -0.87 4.26
N GLU A 60 -8.03 -0.23 5.39
CA GLU A 60 -7.22 -0.84 6.45
C GLU A 60 -7.91 -2.05 7.10
N ALA A 61 -9.22 -2.20 6.92
CA ALA A 61 -10.01 -3.22 7.55
C ALA A 61 -9.74 -4.62 6.94
N SER A 62 -9.81 -5.64 7.81
CA SER A 62 -9.68 -7.06 7.46
C SER A 62 -8.42 -7.39 6.66
N ASN A 63 -7.32 -7.77 7.31
CA ASN A 63 -6.09 -8.16 6.60
C ASN A 63 -6.17 -9.55 5.90
N ASP A 64 -7.38 -10.06 5.63
CA ASP A 64 -7.68 -11.31 4.88
C ASP A 64 -6.80 -12.52 5.27
N ASN A 65 -6.46 -12.63 6.55
CA ASN A 65 -5.50 -13.62 7.08
C ASN A 65 -4.10 -13.62 6.42
N LYS A 66 -3.75 -12.58 5.65
CA LYS A 66 -2.43 -12.41 5.04
C LYS A 66 -1.39 -12.07 6.11
N VAL A 67 -0.15 -12.47 5.85
CA VAL A 67 1.00 -12.20 6.74
C VAL A 67 1.48 -10.76 6.63
N PHE A 68 1.43 -10.18 5.43
CA PHE A 68 1.78 -8.78 5.19
C PHE A 68 0.53 -7.89 5.26
N LYS A 69 0.71 -6.68 5.78
CA LYS A 69 -0.35 -5.69 5.91
C LYS A 69 -0.81 -5.19 4.53
N LYS A 70 -2.08 -4.78 4.44
CA LYS A 70 -2.67 -4.15 3.25
C LYS A 70 -1.97 -2.84 2.89
N ILE A 71 -2.12 -2.44 1.63
CA ILE A 71 -1.47 -1.26 1.06
C ILE A 71 -1.75 0.04 1.84
N PRO A 72 -2.97 0.34 2.34
CA PRO A 72 -3.22 1.60 3.05
C PRO A 72 -2.45 1.68 4.38
N VAL A 73 -2.34 0.54 5.10
CA VAL A 73 -1.62 0.49 6.38
C VAL A 73 -0.12 0.69 6.17
N ILE A 74 0.45 0.09 5.12
CA ILE A 74 1.88 0.26 4.80
C ILE A 74 2.16 1.69 4.34
N CYS A 75 1.29 2.25 3.49
CA CYS A 75 1.39 3.63 3.04
C CYS A 75 1.34 4.63 4.20
N SER A 76 0.44 4.45 5.17
CA SER A 76 0.37 5.27 6.39
C SER A 76 1.69 5.28 7.17
N GLN A 77 2.33 4.11 7.33
CA GLN A 77 3.63 4.00 8.02
C GLN A 77 4.80 4.62 7.24
N LEU A 78 4.64 4.81 5.93
CA LEU A 78 5.63 5.38 5.03
C LEU A 78 5.34 6.84 4.66
N ASP A 79 4.34 7.46 5.31
CA ASP A 79 3.91 8.82 5.01
C ASP A 79 3.50 8.99 3.53
N ILE A 80 2.75 8.01 3.01
CA ILE A 80 2.15 8.05 1.67
C ILE A 80 0.64 8.14 1.87
N SER A 81 0.03 9.20 1.35
CA SER A 81 -1.42 9.36 1.40
C SER A 81 -2.11 8.38 0.44
N THR A 82 -3.13 7.66 0.91
CA THR A 82 -4.00 6.84 0.07
C THR A 82 -5.36 7.50 -0.10
N ILE A 83 -5.90 7.45 -1.32
CA ILE A 83 -7.25 7.95 -1.63
C ILE A 83 -7.98 6.94 -2.51
N ASN A 84 -9.31 6.94 -2.47
CA ASN A 84 -10.12 6.21 -3.44
C ASN A 84 -10.31 7.00 -4.73
N ILE A 85 -10.93 6.39 -5.73
CA ILE A 85 -11.13 7.01 -7.04
C ILE A 85 -12.02 8.26 -6.97
N GLN A 86 -13.04 8.26 -6.09
CA GLN A 86 -13.94 9.40 -5.93
C GLN A 86 -13.17 10.61 -5.38
N GLN A 87 -12.40 10.40 -4.31
CA GLN A 87 -11.55 11.42 -3.70
C GLN A 87 -10.48 11.94 -4.66
N PHE A 88 -9.97 11.09 -5.56
CA PHE A 88 -9.07 11.53 -6.62
C PHE A 88 -9.77 12.44 -7.62
N ILE A 89 -10.96 12.07 -8.09
CA ILE A 89 -11.76 12.89 -9.00
C ILE A 89 -12.12 14.24 -8.36
N ASP A 90 -12.52 14.24 -7.09
CA ASP A 90 -12.88 15.47 -6.35
C ASP A 90 -11.70 16.45 -6.24
N LYS A 91 -10.46 15.97 -6.37
CA LYS A 91 -9.24 16.79 -6.39
C LYS A 91 -8.88 17.33 -7.78
N LEU A 92 -9.46 16.81 -8.85
CA LEU A 92 -9.19 17.26 -10.21
C LEU A 92 -10.10 18.44 -10.56
N GLU A 93 -9.51 19.62 -10.74
CA GLU A 93 -10.25 20.78 -11.24
C GLU A 93 -10.74 20.53 -12.68
N GLY A 94 -12.01 20.83 -12.95
CA GLY A 94 -12.60 20.77 -14.29
C GLY A 94 -13.02 19.38 -14.77
N VAL A 95 -12.99 18.35 -13.91
CA VAL A 95 -13.50 17.01 -14.23
C VAL A 95 -14.91 16.84 -13.66
N ASN A 96 -15.92 16.77 -14.53
CA ASN A 96 -17.29 16.39 -14.16
C ASN A 96 -17.54 14.92 -14.54
N VAL A 97 -17.87 14.09 -13.56
CA VAL A 97 -18.23 12.69 -13.79
C VAL A 97 -19.74 12.53 -13.64
N GLU A 98 -20.41 12.20 -14.73
CA GLU A 98 -21.83 11.81 -14.75
C GLU A 98 -21.95 10.30 -14.91
N ILE A 99 -22.65 9.62 -13.99
CA ILE A 99 -23.01 8.22 -14.12
C ILE A 99 -24.47 8.18 -14.63
N LYS A 100 -24.66 7.65 -15.84
CA LYS A 100 -25.98 7.46 -16.47
C LYS A 100 -26.54 6.08 -16.17
#